data_AF-T1K1C3-F1
#
_entry.id   AF-T1K1C3-F1
#
_cell.length_a   1.000
_cell.length_b   1.000
_cell.length_c   1.000
_cell.angle_alpha   90.00
_cell.angle_beta   90.00
_cell.angle_gamma   90.00
#
_symmetry.space_group_name_H-M   'P 1'
#
loop_
_entity.id
_entity.type
_entity.pdbx_description
1 polymer ?
#
loop_
_entity_poly.entity_id
_entity_poly.type
_entity_poly.pdbx_seq_one_letter_code
_entity_poly.pdbx_strand_id
1 'polypeptide(L)'
;MNGSESKSRWICPNDRELTLRAKLDSGWCVKSGLNSPSSVNQINELEQQVIMDVLRRSQQLEAIESDRISRLQDRLNNMKRNAKGDGSKACALCSDSFGLFGAQCHHCKDCLKSVCSKCGVDTFTPIGEPIWLCKICSETREIWKKSGAWFFQKIPKPSTPNHQSSSSKKR
;
A
#
# COMPACT_ATOMS: atom_id res chain seq x y z
N MET A 1 21.53 41.26 35.79
CA MET A 1 21.33 39.79 35.83
C MET A 1 19.94 39.48 35.30
N ASN A 2 19.82 38.37 34.56
CA ASN A 2 18.61 37.68 34.09
C ASN A 2 18.04 38.11 32.72
N GLY A 3 18.62 37.53 31.66
CA GLY A 3 17.96 37.33 30.37
C GLY A 3 17.30 35.95 30.34
N SER A 4 15.97 35.91 30.32
CA SER A 4 15.17 34.69 30.25
C SER A 4 15.15 34.13 28.82
N GLU A 5 15.93 33.09 28.58
CA GLU A 5 15.92 32.35 27.31
C GLU A 5 14.63 31.51 27.21
N SER A 6 13.69 32.00 26.42
CA SER A 6 12.39 31.35 26.22
C SER A 6 12.56 30.16 25.28
N LYS A 7 12.68 28.94 25.84
CA LYS A 7 12.65 27.68 25.08
C LYS A 7 11.30 27.56 24.35
N SER A 8 11.25 27.96 23.08
CA SER A 8 10.04 27.88 22.26
C SER A 8 9.64 26.41 22.06
N ARG A 9 8.43 26.08 22.52
CA ARG A 9 7.81 24.75 22.39
C ARG A 9 7.60 24.46 20.91
N TRP A 10 8.15 23.36 20.40
CA TRP A 10 7.94 22.94 19.03
C TRP A 10 6.47 22.59 18.81
N ILE A 11 5.87 23.18 17.78
CA ILE A 11 4.47 22.97 17.38
C ILE A 11 4.51 22.49 15.94
N CYS A 12 3.83 21.37 15.65
CA CYS A 12 3.75 20.81 14.31
C CYS A 12 3.03 21.81 13.37
N PRO A 13 3.60 22.17 12.20
CA PRO A 13 2.94 23.08 11.26
C PRO A 13 1.66 22.48 10.70
N ASN A 14 0.68 23.32 10.38
CA ASN A 14 -0.55 22.90 9.71
C ASN A 14 -0.26 22.49 8.25
N ASP A 15 -1.03 21.54 7.70
CA ASP A 15 -0.93 21.02 6.33
C ASP A 15 -0.93 22.11 5.26
N ARG A 16 -1.71 23.19 5.46
CA ARG A 16 -1.71 24.35 4.55
C ARG A 16 -0.34 25.02 4.48
N GLU A 17 0.34 25.11 5.62
CA GLU A 17 1.66 25.72 5.74
C GLU A 17 2.74 24.81 5.13
N LEU A 18 2.65 23.49 5.36
CA LEU A 18 3.54 22.50 4.74
C LEU A 18 3.40 22.49 3.22
N THR A 19 2.17 22.56 2.71
CA THR A 19 1.89 22.62 1.26
C THR A 19 2.44 23.88 0.64
N LEU A 20 2.28 25.04 1.30
CA LEU A 20 2.85 26.30 0.83
C LEU A 20 4.38 26.25 0.81
N ARG A 21 5.02 25.69 1.85
CA ARG A 21 6.47 25.56 1.90
C ARG A 21 7.01 24.67 0.78
N ALA A 22 6.35 23.55 0.49
CA ALA A 22 6.71 22.67 -0.61
C ALA A 22 6.58 23.37 -1.98
N LYS A 23 5.54 24.18 -2.18
CA LYS A 23 5.36 24.97 -3.42
C LYS A 23 6.41 26.07 -3.59
N LEU A 24 6.85 26.65 -2.47
CA LEU A 24 7.83 27.74 -2.46
C LEU A 24 9.28 27.23 -2.36
N ASP A 25 9.48 25.91 -2.33
CA ASP A 25 10.78 25.25 -2.14
C ASP A 25 11.57 25.81 -0.92
N SER A 26 10.85 26.27 0.10
CA SER A 26 11.42 26.94 1.29
C SER A 26 11.89 25.96 2.38
N GLY A 27 11.97 24.68 2.03
CA GLY A 27 12.35 23.59 2.92
C GLY A 27 11.30 23.24 3.98
N TRP A 28 11.58 22.20 4.76
CA TRP A 28 10.66 21.65 5.77
C TRP A 28 10.84 22.28 7.17
N CYS A 29 11.79 23.18 7.31
CA CYS A 29 12.14 23.83 8.56
C CYS A 29 11.36 25.14 8.76
N VAL A 30 10.74 25.32 9.93
CA VAL A 30 10.05 26.57 10.29
C VAL A 30 11.03 27.76 10.37
N LYS A 31 12.33 27.51 10.57
CA LYS A 31 13.37 28.54 10.76
C LYS A 31 14.03 29.05 9.47
N SER A 32 13.59 28.64 8.27
CA SER A 32 14.21 29.05 7.00
C SER A 32 14.21 30.57 6.72
N GLY A 33 13.50 31.39 7.51
CA GLY A 33 13.41 32.85 7.33
C GLY A 33 14.29 33.71 8.24
N LEU A 34 15.05 33.13 9.18
CA LEU A 34 15.96 33.90 10.03
C LEU A 34 17.40 33.72 9.54
N ASN A 35 18.07 34.82 9.17
CA ASN A 35 19.51 34.92 8.93
C ASN A 35 20.32 34.63 10.21
N SER A 36 20.14 33.44 10.79
CA SER A 36 21.22 32.83 11.55
C SER A 36 22.24 32.41 10.51
N PRO A 37 23.55 32.72 10.65
CA PRO A 37 24.54 31.92 9.95
C PRO A 37 24.23 30.51 10.39
N SER A 38 23.70 29.71 9.48
CA SER A 38 23.50 28.30 9.72
C SER A 38 24.89 27.81 10.07
N SER A 39 25.15 27.55 11.36
CA SER A 39 25.89 26.35 11.68
C SER A 39 25.03 25.26 11.06
N VAL A 40 25.27 25.01 9.77
CA VAL A 40 24.91 23.78 9.14
C VAL A 40 25.53 22.80 10.12
N ASN A 41 24.72 22.20 10.98
CA ASN A 41 25.13 21.06 11.76
C ASN A 41 25.40 20.03 10.68
N GLN A 42 26.60 20.11 10.11
CA GLN A 42 27.09 19.24 9.07
C GLN A 42 27.04 17.89 9.75
N ILE A 43 26.12 17.06 9.27
CA ILE A 43 25.96 15.69 9.72
C ILE A 43 27.36 15.10 9.69
N ASN A 44 27.91 14.83 10.86
CA ASN A 44 29.28 14.37 10.95
C ASN A 44 29.35 12.96 10.35
N GLU A 45 30.55 12.49 10.02
CA GLU A 45 30.70 11.20 9.34
C GLU A 45 30.07 10.04 10.14
N LEU A 46 30.12 10.10 11.47
CA LEU A 46 29.49 9.12 12.35
C LEU A 46 27.94 9.17 12.27
N GLU A 47 27.35 10.35 12.30
CA GLU A 47 25.90 10.55 12.13
C GLU A 47 25.44 10.11 10.74
N GLN A 48 26.24 10.38 9.71
CA GLN A 48 25.97 9.92 8.35
C GLN A 48 25.99 8.39 8.27
N GLN A 49 26.96 7.74 8.91
CA GLN A 49 27.00 6.28 8.99
C GLN A 49 25.75 5.71 9.68
N VAL A 50 25.31 6.31 10.80
CA VAL A 50 24.08 5.89 11.48
C VAL A 50 22.85 6.02 10.58
N ILE A 51 22.72 7.12 9.82
CA ILE A 51 21.63 7.32 8.87
C ILE A 51 21.67 6.25 7.77
N MET A 52 22.86 5.98 7.21
CA MET A 52 23.02 4.95 6.18
C MET A 52 22.64 3.56 6.68
N ASP A 53 22.94 3.24 7.93
CA ASP A 53 22.55 1.97 8.55
C ASP A 53 21.03 1.87 8.79
N VAL A 54 20.35 2.98 9.10
CA VAL A 54 18.88 3.02 9.13
C VAL A 54 18.30 2.77 7.75
N LEU A 55 18.82 3.44 6.70
CA LEU A 55 18.36 3.25 5.32
C LEU A 55 18.57 1.80 4.85
N ARG A 56 19.73 1.21 5.14
CA ARG A 56 20.03 -0.19 4.78
C ARG A 56 19.03 -1.15 5.42
N ARG A 57 18.70 -0.96 6.70
CA ARG A 57 17.68 -1.77 7.39
C ARG A 57 16.28 -1.56 6.79
N SER A 58 15.91 -0.32 6.45
CA SER A 58 14.63 -0.05 5.78
C SER A 58 14.54 -0.77 4.45
N GLN A 59 15.57 -0.68 3.61
CA GLN A 59 15.63 -1.35 2.31
C GLN A 59 15.55 -2.88 2.45
N GLN A 60 16.19 -3.46 3.46
CA GLN A 60 16.07 -4.89 3.75
C GLN A 60 14.64 -5.30 4.11
N LEU A 61 13.96 -4.51 4.95
CA LEU A 61 12.57 -4.75 5.31
C LEU A 61 11.63 -4.61 4.10
N GLU A 62 11.85 -3.61 3.25
CA GLU A 62 11.10 -3.41 2.00
C GLU A 62 11.26 -4.59 1.04
N ALA A 63 12.48 -5.13 0.91
CA ALA A 63 12.75 -6.30 0.07
C ALA A 63 12.01 -7.55 0.58
N ILE A 64 12.06 -7.80 1.90
CA ILE A 64 11.35 -8.91 2.54
C ILE A 64 9.83 -8.77 2.34
N GLU A 65 9.30 -7.57 2.51
CA GLU A 65 7.87 -7.29 2.35
C GLU A 65 7.42 -7.44 0.89
N SER A 66 8.24 -6.96 -0.06
CA SER A 66 8.04 -7.16 -1.49
C SER A 66 7.91 -8.64 -1.83
N ASP A 67 8.82 -9.48 -1.35
CA ASP A 67 8.79 -10.93 -1.58
C ASP A 67 7.55 -11.58 -0.96
N ARG A 68 7.15 -11.14 0.25
CA ARG A 68 5.94 -11.63 0.91
C ARG A 68 4.68 -11.29 0.11
N ILE A 69 4.56 -10.06 -0.38
CA ILE A 69 3.43 -9.60 -1.23
C ILE A 69 3.43 -10.37 -2.56
N SER A 70 4.59 -10.59 -3.16
CA SER A 70 4.74 -11.36 -4.40
C SER A 70 4.15 -12.77 -4.26
N ARG A 71 4.46 -13.49 -3.17
CA ARG A 71 3.90 -14.83 -2.89
C ARG A 71 2.37 -14.81 -2.73
N LEU A 72 1.81 -13.76 -2.15
CA LEU A 72 0.35 -13.59 -2.06
C LEU A 72 -0.27 -13.42 -3.46
N GLN A 73 0.35 -12.58 -4.30
CA GLN A 73 -0.10 -12.38 -5.68
C GLN A 73 0.00 -13.67 -6.50
N ASP A 74 1.08 -14.44 -6.35
CA ASP A 74 1.27 -15.72 -7.03
C ASP A 74 0.18 -16.72 -6.67
N ARG A 75 -0.18 -16.82 -5.39
CA ARG A 75 -1.30 -17.66 -4.94
C ARG A 75 -2.62 -17.24 -5.60
N LEU A 76 -2.92 -15.94 -5.62
CA LEU A 76 -4.14 -15.42 -6.25
C LEU A 76 -4.14 -15.69 -7.76
N ASN A 77 -3.00 -15.48 -8.43
CA ASN A 77 -2.84 -15.76 -9.85
C ASN A 77 -3.01 -17.25 -10.16
N ASN A 78 -2.50 -18.12 -9.29
CA ASN A 78 -2.75 -19.56 -9.40
C ASN A 78 -4.24 -19.89 -9.27
N MET A 79 -4.97 -19.28 -8.33
CA MET A 79 -6.42 -19.45 -8.23
C MET A 79 -7.15 -19.01 -9.52
N LYS A 80 -6.74 -17.87 -10.10
CA LYS A 80 -7.30 -17.37 -11.37
C LYS A 80 -7.05 -18.32 -12.53
N ARG A 81 -5.84 -18.85 -12.68
CA ARG A 81 -5.48 -19.80 -13.75
C ARG A 81 -6.24 -21.12 -13.63
N ASN A 82 -6.55 -21.56 -12.42
CA ASN A 82 -7.27 -22.81 -12.17
C ASN A 82 -8.81 -22.67 -12.23
N ALA A 83 -9.33 -21.46 -12.45
CA ALA A 83 -10.76 -21.26 -12.66
C ALA A 83 -11.18 -21.86 -14.01
N LYS A 84 -12.21 -22.71 -13.99
CA LYS A 84 -12.64 -23.49 -15.16
C LYS A 84 -13.87 -22.93 -15.88
N GLY A 85 -14.65 -22.08 -15.22
CA GLY A 85 -15.91 -21.58 -15.75
C GLY A 85 -15.85 -20.11 -16.16
N ASP A 86 -16.79 -19.71 -17.00
CA ASP A 86 -16.98 -18.31 -17.40
C ASP A 86 -17.90 -17.54 -16.43
N GLY A 87 -18.78 -18.26 -15.71
CA GLY A 87 -19.75 -17.71 -14.78
C GLY A 87 -21.09 -17.37 -15.41
N SER A 88 -21.40 -17.84 -16.63
CA SER A 88 -22.65 -17.53 -17.34
C SER A 88 -23.76 -18.54 -17.01
N LYS A 89 -23.55 -19.81 -17.35
CA LYS A 89 -24.51 -20.92 -17.15
C LYS A 89 -24.04 -21.95 -16.11
N ALA A 90 -22.80 -21.83 -15.65
CA ALA A 90 -22.16 -22.72 -14.70
C ALA A 90 -21.23 -21.91 -13.77
N CYS A 91 -20.77 -22.53 -12.68
CA CYS A 91 -19.92 -21.86 -11.72
C CYS A 91 -18.60 -21.37 -12.34
N ALA A 92 -18.28 -20.09 -12.14
CA ALA A 92 -17.06 -19.46 -12.65
C ALA A 92 -15.75 -20.11 -12.18
N LEU A 93 -15.74 -20.85 -11.08
CA LEU A 93 -14.51 -21.47 -10.55
C LEU A 93 -14.41 -22.96 -10.91
N CYS A 94 -15.46 -23.74 -10.67
CA CYS A 94 -15.42 -25.20 -10.83
C CYS A 94 -16.20 -25.74 -12.04
N SER A 95 -16.83 -24.87 -12.84
CA SER A 95 -17.67 -25.21 -14.00
C SER A 95 -18.86 -26.15 -13.70
N ASP A 96 -19.28 -26.24 -12.44
CA ASP A 96 -20.44 -27.04 -12.03
C ASP A 96 -21.74 -26.37 -12.49
N SER A 97 -22.67 -27.15 -13.03
CA SER A 97 -23.91 -26.65 -13.64
C SER A 97 -24.92 -26.20 -12.57
N PHE A 98 -25.63 -25.12 -12.85
CA PHE A 98 -26.76 -24.67 -12.03
C PHE A 98 -28.07 -25.27 -12.52
N GLY A 99 -29.06 -25.47 -11.64
CA GLY A 99 -30.38 -25.98 -12.02
C GLY A 99 -31.09 -26.74 -10.89
N LEU A 100 -32.19 -27.43 -11.22
CA LEU A 100 -33.03 -28.16 -10.24
C LEU A 100 -32.27 -29.22 -9.43
N PHE A 101 -31.33 -29.92 -10.08
CA PHE A 101 -30.45 -30.90 -9.45
C PHE A 101 -29.00 -30.37 -9.31
N GLY A 102 -28.79 -29.11 -9.70
CA GLY A 102 -27.49 -28.46 -9.71
C GLY A 102 -27.22 -27.73 -8.40
N ALA A 103 -26.03 -27.15 -8.30
CA ALA A 103 -25.71 -26.31 -7.16
C ALA A 103 -26.56 -25.02 -7.16
N GLN A 104 -26.80 -24.46 -5.98
CA GLN A 104 -27.39 -23.12 -5.87
C GLN A 104 -26.45 -22.08 -6.52
N CYS A 105 -27.05 -21.17 -7.28
CA CYS A 105 -26.35 -20.10 -7.98
C CYS A 105 -26.33 -18.83 -7.13
N HIS A 106 -25.14 -18.29 -6.90
CA HIS A 106 -24.90 -17.04 -6.18
C HIS A 106 -24.09 -16.07 -7.04
N HIS A 107 -24.38 -14.77 -6.97
CA HIS A 107 -23.66 -13.77 -7.77
C HIS A 107 -22.60 -13.07 -6.94
N CYS A 108 -21.36 -13.06 -7.44
CA CYS A 108 -20.28 -12.34 -6.79
C CYS A 108 -20.49 -10.82 -6.90
N LYS A 109 -20.52 -10.09 -5.78
CA LYS A 109 -20.67 -8.63 -5.76
C LYS A 109 -19.57 -7.88 -6.53
N ASP A 110 -18.36 -8.42 -6.57
CA ASP A 110 -17.20 -7.72 -7.16
C ASP A 110 -17.04 -7.96 -8.67
N CYS A 111 -17.23 -9.20 -9.14
CA CYS A 111 -16.99 -9.54 -10.55
C CYS A 111 -18.25 -9.92 -11.33
N LEU A 112 -19.41 -9.92 -10.66
CA LEU A 112 -20.74 -10.21 -11.22
C LEU A 112 -20.92 -11.62 -11.81
N LYS A 113 -19.91 -12.49 -11.69
CA LYS A 113 -19.98 -13.88 -12.15
C LYS A 113 -20.74 -14.77 -11.18
N SER A 114 -21.42 -15.76 -11.73
CA SER A 114 -22.15 -16.79 -10.98
C SER A 114 -21.22 -17.85 -10.39
N VAL A 115 -21.42 -18.19 -9.12
CA VAL A 115 -20.66 -19.22 -8.39
C VAL A 115 -21.57 -20.13 -7.56
N CYS A 116 -21.15 -21.38 -7.36
CA CYS A 116 -21.82 -22.30 -6.43
C CYS A 116 -21.45 -22.00 -4.98
N SER A 117 -22.23 -22.50 -4.02
CA SER A 117 -21.96 -22.32 -2.57
C SER A 117 -20.59 -22.83 -2.12
N LYS A 118 -19.99 -23.81 -2.83
CA LYS A 118 -18.64 -24.32 -2.54
C LYS A 118 -17.53 -23.37 -3.02
N CYS A 119 -17.83 -22.52 -3.99
CA CYS A 119 -16.88 -21.62 -4.65
C CYS A 119 -17.11 -20.15 -4.31
N GLY A 120 -18.22 -19.84 -3.65
CA GLY A 120 -18.51 -18.55 -3.04
C GLY A 120 -18.22 -18.53 -1.54
N VAL A 121 -18.28 -17.32 -0.98
CA VAL A 121 -18.21 -17.00 0.44
C VAL A 121 -19.34 -16.01 0.70
N ASP A 122 -20.19 -16.35 1.67
CA ASP A 122 -21.18 -15.42 2.23
C ASP A 122 -20.48 -14.56 3.29
N THR A 123 -20.59 -13.24 3.19
CA THR A 123 -19.92 -12.28 4.06
C THR A 123 -20.72 -11.00 4.16
N PHE A 124 -20.20 -9.99 4.86
CA PHE A 124 -20.89 -8.74 5.10
C PHE A 124 -20.12 -7.54 4.54
N THR A 125 -20.85 -6.51 4.13
CA THR A 125 -20.26 -5.18 3.89
C THR A 125 -19.83 -4.55 5.22
N PRO A 126 -19.01 -3.48 5.20
CA PRO A 126 -18.68 -2.74 6.42
C PRO A 126 -19.90 -2.18 7.18
N ILE A 127 -21.04 -2.03 6.51
CA ILE A 127 -22.30 -1.53 7.07
C ILE A 127 -23.21 -2.69 7.53
N GLY A 128 -22.75 -3.95 7.39
CA GLY A 128 -23.46 -5.14 7.89
C GLY A 128 -24.44 -5.77 6.90
N GLU A 129 -24.41 -5.40 5.62
CA GLU A 129 -25.28 -6.01 4.61
C GLU A 129 -24.70 -7.34 4.12
N PRO A 130 -25.50 -8.42 4.02
CA PRO A 130 -25.03 -9.70 3.50
C PRO A 130 -24.70 -9.61 2.01
N ILE A 131 -23.56 -10.18 1.62
CA ILE A 131 -23.03 -10.16 0.26
C ILE A 131 -22.34 -11.50 -0.06
N TRP A 132 -22.39 -11.89 -1.32
CA TRP A 132 -21.63 -13.03 -1.83
C TRP A 132 -20.39 -12.58 -2.59
N LEU A 133 -19.29 -13.28 -2.36
CA LEU A 133 -18.05 -13.12 -3.12
C LEU A 133 -17.58 -14.47 -3.64
N CYS A 134 -17.05 -14.54 -4.86
CA CYS A 134 -16.29 -15.71 -5.26
C CYS A 134 -14.99 -15.80 -4.46
N LYS A 135 -14.44 -17.00 -4.28
CA LYS A 135 -13.17 -17.20 -3.55
C LYS A 135 -12.01 -16.35 -4.11
N ILE A 136 -11.98 -16.09 -5.43
CA ILE A 136 -10.96 -15.22 -6.03
C ILE A 136 -11.12 -13.76 -5.59
N CYS A 137 -12.33 -13.21 -5.60
CA CYS A 137 -12.60 -11.83 -5.18
C CYS A 137 -12.40 -11.68 -3.67
N SER A 138 -12.84 -12.65 -2.88
CA SER A 138 -12.56 -12.71 -1.43
C SER A 138 -11.04 -12.68 -1.16
N GLU A 139 -10.25 -13.55 -1.80
CA GLU A 139 -8.79 -13.55 -1.65
C GLU A 139 -8.16 -12.24 -2.15
N THR A 140 -8.70 -11.65 -3.22
CA THR A 140 -8.24 -10.33 -3.71
C THR A 140 -8.41 -9.26 -2.63
N ARG A 141 -9.56 -9.21 -1.95
CA ARG A 141 -9.79 -8.27 -0.83
C ARG A 141 -8.84 -8.53 0.34
N GLU A 142 -8.55 -9.80 0.66
CA GLU A 142 -7.58 -10.15 1.70
C GLU A 142 -6.16 -9.67 1.36
N ILE A 143 -5.74 -9.82 0.10
CA ILE A 143 -4.45 -9.29 -0.35
C ILE A 143 -4.40 -7.78 -0.21
N TRP A 144 -5.48 -7.08 -0.57
CA TRP A 144 -5.55 -5.63 -0.42
C TRP A 144 -5.37 -5.16 1.03
N LYS A 145 -5.96 -5.89 1.99
CA LYS A 145 -5.76 -5.63 3.42
C LYS A 145 -4.33 -5.95 3.87
N LYS A 146 -3.86 -7.16 3.59
CA LYS A 146 -2.57 -7.68 4.08
C LYS A 146 -1.34 -7.01 3.48
N SER A 147 -1.45 -6.42 2.29
CA SER A 147 -0.35 -5.72 1.62
C SER A 147 -0.36 -4.20 1.83
N GLY A 148 -1.34 -3.67 2.58
CA GLY A 148 -1.52 -2.22 2.70
C GLY A 148 -2.00 -1.53 1.42
N ALA A 149 -2.35 -2.28 0.36
CA ALA A 149 -2.81 -1.71 -0.90
C ALA A 149 -4.09 -0.86 -0.75
N TRP A 150 -4.91 -1.11 0.26
CA TRP A 150 -6.06 -0.26 0.59
C TRP A 150 -5.68 1.19 0.91
N PHE A 151 -4.47 1.42 1.45
CA PHE A 151 -3.97 2.75 1.77
C PHE A 151 -3.37 3.42 0.53
N PHE A 152 -2.55 2.70 -0.23
CA PHE A 152 -1.86 3.24 -1.41
C PHE A 152 -2.69 3.16 -2.71
N GLN A 153 -3.88 2.56 -2.65
CA GLN A 153 -4.79 2.27 -3.77
C GLN A 153 -4.13 1.47 -4.91
N LYS A 154 -3.02 0.80 -4.63
CA LYS A 154 -2.27 -0.05 -5.56
C LYS A 154 -1.54 -1.13 -4.78
N ILE A 155 -1.45 -2.33 -5.34
CA ILE A 155 -0.60 -3.36 -4.74
C ILE A 155 0.86 -2.97 -5.01
N PRO A 156 1.71 -2.90 -3.98
CA PRO A 156 3.13 -2.62 -4.15
C PRO A 156 3.73 -3.60 -5.17
N LYS A 157 4.50 -3.06 -6.12
CA LYS A 157 5.27 -3.87 -7.05
C LYS A 157 6.62 -4.17 -6.40
N PRO A 158 7.21 -5.34 -6.70
CA PRO A 158 8.57 -5.61 -6.27
C PRO A 158 9.50 -4.49 -6.72
N SER A 159 10.28 -3.95 -5.79
CA SER A 159 11.27 -2.92 -6.09
C SER A 159 12.32 -3.54 -7.01
N THR A 160 12.34 -3.12 -8.27
CA THR A 160 13.51 -3.39 -9.13
C THR A 160 14.71 -2.71 -8.49
N PRO A 161 15.88 -3.36 -8.40
CA PRO A 161 17.07 -2.76 -7.84
C PRO A 161 17.66 -1.74 -8.83
N ASN A 162 17.01 -0.58 -8.98
CA ASN A 162 17.68 0.62 -9.48
C ASN A 162 16.87 1.90 -9.21
N HIS A 163 17.20 2.58 -8.12
CA HIS A 163 17.11 4.03 -8.06
C HIS A 163 18.43 4.51 -7.45
N GLN A 164 19.54 4.26 -8.14
CA GLN A 164 20.64 5.20 -8.07
C GLN A 164 20.13 6.50 -8.71
N SER A 165 20.05 7.55 -7.90
CA SER A 165 19.71 8.90 -8.31
C SER A 165 20.63 9.33 -9.46
N SER A 166 20.15 9.24 -10.70
CA SER A 166 20.75 9.96 -11.82
C SER A 166 20.36 11.43 -11.70
N SER A 167 21.16 12.19 -10.97
CA SER A 167 21.18 13.65 -11.06
C SER A 167 21.74 14.02 -12.44
N SER A 168 20.85 14.06 -13.44
CA SER A 168 21.16 14.62 -14.75
C SER A 168 21.48 16.11 -14.61
N LYS A 169 22.77 16.44 -14.61
CA LYS A 169 23.26 17.78 -14.98
C LYS A 169 22.78 18.07 -16.40
N LYS A 170 21.79 18.98 -16.54
CA LYS A 170 21.50 19.63 -17.81
C LYS A 170 22.58 20.68 -18.08
N ARG A 171 23.19 20.58 -19.25
CA ARG A 171 23.94 21.63 -19.93
C ARG A 171 23.03 22.82 -20.24
#